data_AF-A0A0G1X028-F1
#
_entry.id   AF-A0A0G1X028-F1
#
_cell.length_a   1.000
_cell.length_b   1.000
_cell.length_c   1.000
_cell.angle_alpha   90.00
_cell.angle_beta   90.00
_cell.angle_gamma   90.00
#
_symmetry.space_group_name_H-M   'P 1'
#
loop_
_entity.id
_entity.type
_entity.pdbx_description
1 polymer ?
#
loop_
_entity_poly.entity_id
_entity_poly.type
_entity_poly.pdbx_seq_one_letter_code
_entity_poly.pdbx_strand_id
1 'polypeptide(L)'
;MDSDRESDDRRITYFAATHTRGKREMFGIRAADRGKHIYVIGKTGMGKSTMLENMAIQDIQNGEGICFIDPHGSTAEKLLDFIPHDRINDVIYFAPFDTDYPLGFNVMEDVGYDKRHLVVSGLMGALKRIWVDAWSARMEYILQNTLLALLEYPGSTLLDVNRMLTNKTFRTAAIEKITDPVVR
;
A
#
# COMPACT_ATOMS: atom_id res chain seq x y z
N MET A 1 16.82 17.53 19.26
CA MET A 1 15.96 16.49 18.65
C MET A 1 14.48 16.70 18.95
N ASP A 2 14.08 17.32 20.07
CA ASP A 2 12.65 17.64 20.34
C ASP A 2 12.14 18.95 19.69
N SER A 3 13.01 19.93 19.43
CA SER A 3 12.61 21.22 18.82
C SER A 3 12.06 21.08 17.40
N ASP A 4 12.59 20.14 16.62
CA ASP A 4 12.20 19.96 15.21
C ASP A 4 10.83 19.26 15.11
N ARG A 5 10.54 18.30 16.01
CA ARG A 5 9.24 17.62 16.10
C ARG A 5 8.11 18.57 16.53
N GLU A 6 8.37 19.47 17.47
CA GLU A 6 7.35 20.43 17.91
C GLU A 6 7.01 21.46 16.81
N SER A 7 7.96 21.73 15.90
CA SER A 7 7.74 22.56 14.71
C SER A 7 6.94 21.83 13.63
N ASP A 8 7.18 20.52 13.48
CA ASP A 8 6.50 19.61 12.57
C ASP A 8 5.01 19.49 12.91
N ASP A 9 4.70 19.26 14.20
CA ASP A 9 3.33 19.11 14.70
C ASP A 9 2.44 20.35 14.49
N ARG A 10 3.06 21.54 14.43
CA ARG A 10 2.36 22.81 14.21
C ARG A 10 2.22 23.18 12.73
N ARG A 11 2.86 22.45 11.81
CA ARG A 11 2.73 22.69 10.36
C ARG A 11 1.27 22.55 9.94
N ILE A 12 0.82 23.42 9.06
CA ILE A 12 -0.55 23.43 8.54
C ILE A 12 -0.53 22.98 7.08
N THR A 13 -1.30 21.94 6.76
CA THR A 13 -1.64 21.59 5.38
C THR A 13 -2.92 22.33 5.00
N TYR A 14 -2.82 23.30 4.10
CA TYR A 14 -3.94 24.13 3.69
C TYR A 14 -4.81 23.39 2.67
N PHE A 15 -6.12 23.38 2.86
CA PHE A 15 -7.02 22.69 1.93
C PHE A 15 -8.24 23.51 1.51
N ALA A 16 -8.43 24.70 2.09
CA ALA A 16 -9.56 25.57 1.78
C ALA A 16 -9.26 27.04 2.10
N ALA A 17 -10.15 27.92 1.65
CA ALA A 17 -10.16 29.33 2.00
C ALA A 17 -11.56 29.74 2.45
N THR A 18 -11.64 30.60 3.47
CA THR A 18 -12.88 31.25 3.92
C THR A 18 -12.88 32.72 3.50
N HIS A 19 -14.07 33.26 3.24
CA HIS A 19 -14.28 34.69 3.05
C HIS A 19 -15.03 35.25 4.25
N THR A 20 -14.30 35.89 5.16
CA THR A 20 -14.87 36.48 6.38
C THR A 20 -14.52 37.97 6.41
N ARG A 21 -15.53 38.83 6.58
CA ARG A 21 -15.38 40.30 6.68
C ARG A 21 -14.58 40.91 5.52
N GLY A 22 -14.80 40.43 4.30
CA GLY A 22 -14.14 40.93 3.09
C GLY A 22 -12.69 40.47 2.91
N LYS A 23 -12.16 39.61 3.79
CA LYS A 23 -10.82 39.01 3.66
C LYS A 23 -10.94 37.55 3.26
N ARG A 24 -10.10 37.14 2.31
CA ARG A 24 -9.88 35.73 1.95
C ARG A 24 -8.77 35.19 2.84
N GLU A 25 -9.10 34.24 3.69
CA GLU A 25 -8.15 33.63 4.63
C GLU A 25 -8.04 32.13 4.34
N MET A 26 -6.82 31.65 4.17
CA MET A 26 -6.54 30.23 3.99
C MET A 26 -6.69 29.51 5.33
N PHE A 27 -7.30 28.33 5.31
CA PHE A 27 -7.34 27.45 6.47
C PHE A 27 -7.01 26.01 6.09
N GLY A 28 -6.59 25.25 7.08
CA GLY A 28 -6.04 23.93 6.91
C GLY A 28 -6.11 23.10 8.18
N ILE A 29 -5.40 21.98 8.18
CA ILE A 29 -5.28 21.07 9.32
C ILE A 29 -3.83 21.00 9.78
N ARG A 30 -3.63 20.96 11.10
CA ARG A 30 -2.29 20.78 11.68
C ARG A 30 -1.80 19.36 11.48
N ALA A 31 -0.50 19.15 11.34
CA ALA A 31 0.09 17.82 11.20
C ALA A 31 -0.33 16.87 12.34
N ALA A 32 -0.29 17.36 13.59
CA ALA A 32 -0.72 16.59 14.76
C ALA A 32 -2.20 16.17 14.74
N ASP A 33 -3.07 16.98 14.11
CA ASP A 33 -4.49 16.65 13.95
C ASP A 33 -4.72 15.74 12.74
N ARG A 34 -3.99 15.97 11.65
CA ARG A 34 -4.04 15.11 10.45
C ARG A 34 -3.57 13.69 10.75
N GLY A 35 -2.64 13.51 11.68
CA GLY A 35 -2.21 12.20 12.17
C GLY A 35 -3.35 11.34 12.75
N LYS A 36 -4.50 11.93 13.08
CA LYS A 36 -5.73 11.25 13.54
C LYS A 36 -6.66 10.81 12.39
N HIS A 37 -6.18 10.89 11.16
CA HIS A 37 -6.90 10.62 9.90
C HIS A 37 -7.93 11.69 9.52
N ILE A 38 -8.21 11.77 8.21
CA ILE A 38 -9.20 12.67 7.63
C ILE A 38 -10.16 11.84 6.79
N TYR A 39 -11.45 12.07 6.94
CA TYR A 39 -12.49 11.49 6.11
C TYR A 39 -13.17 12.56 5.26
N VAL A 40 -13.06 12.45 3.93
CA VAL A 40 -13.59 13.44 2.97
C VAL A 40 -14.78 12.85 2.23
N ILE A 41 -15.95 13.48 2.34
CA ILE A 41 -17.21 13.03 1.72
C ILE A 41 -17.75 14.10 0.77
N GLY A 42 -18.34 13.66 -0.34
CA GLY A 42 -18.98 14.55 -1.31
C GLY A 42 -19.33 13.82 -2.61
N LYS A 43 -20.28 14.35 -3.38
CA LYS A 43 -20.63 13.82 -4.70
C LYS A 43 -19.49 14.01 -5.73
N THR A 44 -19.54 13.30 -6.84
CA THR A 44 -18.65 13.54 -7.98
C THR A 44 -18.73 15.01 -8.41
N GLY A 45 -17.59 15.61 -8.78
CA GLY A 45 -17.51 17.03 -9.16
C GLY A 45 -17.43 18.03 -8.00
N MET A 46 -17.51 17.59 -6.74
CA MET A 46 -17.45 18.48 -5.56
C MET A 46 -16.02 18.86 -5.13
N GLY A 47 -15.00 18.59 -5.96
CA GLY A 47 -13.61 18.97 -5.68
C GLY A 47 -12.82 18.08 -4.71
N LYS A 48 -13.34 16.90 -4.33
CA LYS A 48 -12.64 15.97 -3.40
C LYS A 48 -11.24 15.59 -3.88
N SER A 49 -11.12 15.16 -5.14
CA SER A 49 -9.84 14.75 -5.71
C SER A 49 -8.87 15.93 -5.75
N THR A 50 -9.35 17.10 -6.14
CA THR A 50 -8.57 18.34 -6.13
C THR A 50 -8.09 18.72 -4.73
N MET A 51 -8.94 18.56 -3.70
CA MET A 51 -8.54 18.79 -2.31
C MET A 51 -7.41 17.84 -1.89
N LEU A 52 -7.57 16.53 -2.12
CA LEU A 52 -6.55 15.53 -1.76
C LEU A 52 -5.25 15.72 -2.55
N GLU A 53 -5.34 16.08 -3.82
CA GLU A 53 -4.20 16.38 -4.68
C GLU A 53 -3.41 17.58 -4.15
N ASN A 54 -4.08 18.69 -3.81
CA ASN A 54 -3.40 19.87 -3.25
C ASN A 54 -2.74 19.57 -1.90
N MET A 55 -3.33 18.69 -1.09
CA MET A 55 -2.70 18.24 0.16
C MET A 55 -1.46 17.40 -0.13
N ALA A 56 -1.53 16.44 -1.06
CA ALA A 56 -0.40 15.62 -1.46
C ALA A 56 0.75 16.44 -2.05
N ILE A 57 0.46 17.45 -2.87
CA ILE A 57 1.47 18.37 -3.43
C ILE A 57 2.20 19.12 -2.31
N GLN A 58 1.46 19.63 -1.31
CA GLN A 58 2.09 20.27 -0.15
C GLN A 58 3.01 19.32 0.60
N ASP A 59 2.57 18.08 0.81
CA ASP A 59 3.37 17.06 1.51
C ASP A 59 4.66 16.75 0.74
N ILE A 60 4.57 16.54 -0.57
CA ILE A 60 5.72 16.37 -1.47
C ILE A 60 6.70 17.56 -1.35
N GLN A 61 6.19 18.79 -1.47
CA GLN A 61 7.00 20.01 -1.42
C GLN A 61 7.62 20.26 -0.05
N ASN A 62 6.98 19.80 1.02
CA ASN A 62 7.50 19.86 2.38
C ASN A 62 8.53 18.76 2.67
N GLY A 63 8.83 17.87 1.71
CA GLY A 63 9.75 16.75 1.89
C GLY A 63 9.14 15.58 2.67
N GLU A 64 7.82 15.53 2.82
CA GLU A 64 7.13 14.43 3.49
C GLU A 64 7.03 13.19 2.57
N GLY A 65 7.00 12.01 3.18
CA GLY A 65 6.71 10.76 2.48
C GLY A 65 5.19 10.59 2.32
N ILE A 66 4.74 10.27 1.11
CA ILE A 66 3.33 9.99 0.82
C ILE A 66 3.15 8.69 0.06
N CYS A 67 1.96 8.10 0.20
CA CYS A 67 1.46 7.04 -0.66
C CYS A 67 0.11 7.49 -1.22
N PHE A 68 0.01 7.59 -2.55
CA PHE A 68 -1.21 8.00 -3.23
C PHE A 68 -1.73 6.86 -4.09
N ILE A 69 -2.96 6.41 -3.81
CA ILE A 69 -3.60 5.33 -4.55
C ILE A 69 -4.68 5.93 -5.44
N ASP A 70 -4.49 5.87 -6.75
CA ASP A 70 -5.42 6.39 -7.74
C ASP A 70 -5.97 5.27 -8.65
N PRO A 71 -7.22 4.84 -8.48
CA PRO A 71 -7.85 3.86 -9.36
C PRO A 71 -7.99 4.32 -10.82
N HIS A 72 -7.90 5.62 -11.09
CA HIS A 72 -8.07 6.20 -12.43
C HIS A 72 -6.74 6.63 -13.09
N GLY A 73 -5.62 6.64 -12.34
CA GLY A 73 -4.26 6.94 -12.81
C GLY A 73 -3.94 8.42 -13.03
N SER A 74 -4.91 9.25 -13.41
CA SER A 74 -4.66 10.64 -13.85
C SER A 74 -4.09 11.57 -12.77
N THR A 75 -4.42 11.34 -11.50
CA THR A 75 -3.91 12.13 -10.38
C THR A 75 -2.50 11.69 -10.00
N ALA A 76 -2.24 10.38 -10.02
CA ALA A 76 -0.91 9.85 -9.71
C ALA A 76 0.16 10.36 -10.69
N GLU A 77 -0.15 10.37 -12.00
CA GLU A 77 0.73 10.96 -13.02
C GLU A 77 0.96 12.45 -12.79
N LYS A 78 -0.12 13.20 -12.51
CA LYS A 78 -0.03 14.64 -12.24
C LYS A 78 0.85 14.96 -11.03
N LEU A 79 0.84 14.13 -9.99
CA LEU A 79 1.70 14.33 -8.82
C LEU A 79 3.20 14.21 -9.14
N LEU A 80 3.57 13.48 -10.19
CA LEU A 80 4.97 13.34 -10.62
C LEU A 80 5.57 14.70 -11.04
N ASP A 81 4.77 15.59 -11.62
CA ASP A 81 5.19 16.93 -12.03
C ASP A 81 5.56 17.83 -10.83
N PHE A 82 5.17 17.45 -9.62
CA PHE A 82 5.44 18.21 -8.39
C PHE A 82 6.59 17.64 -7.57
N ILE A 83 7.21 16.54 -8.00
CA ILE A 83 8.35 15.93 -7.31
C ILE A 83 9.59 16.83 -7.46
N PRO A 84 10.24 17.24 -6.36
CA PRO A 84 11.51 17.96 -6.42
C PRO A 84 12.61 17.14 -7.12
N HIS A 85 13.45 17.80 -7.90
CA HIS A 85 14.50 17.14 -8.69
C HIS A 85 15.46 16.28 -7.85
N ASP A 86 15.77 16.72 -6.63
CA ASP A 86 16.63 16.03 -5.68
C ASP A 86 16.01 14.75 -5.10
N ARG A 87 14.69 14.57 -5.26
CA ARG A 87 13.91 13.43 -4.75
C ARG A 87 13.42 12.45 -5.80
N ILE A 88 13.76 12.65 -7.08
CA ILE A 88 13.32 11.77 -8.18
C ILE A 88 13.67 10.30 -7.89
N ASN A 89 14.84 10.04 -7.31
CA ASN A 89 15.29 8.67 -6.99
C ASN A 89 14.55 8.02 -5.81
N ASP A 90 13.75 8.79 -5.06
CA ASP A 90 12.92 8.28 -3.95
C ASP A 90 11.52 7.85 -4.43
N VAL A 91 11.19 8.09 -5.70
CA VAL A 91 9.83 7.90 -6.22
C VAL A 91 9.65 6.51 -6.82
N ILE A 92 8.59 5.85 -6.38
CA ILE A 92 8.12 4.59 -6.96
C ILE A 92 6.76 4.87 -7.61
N TYR A 93 6.71 4.84 -8.94
CA TYR A 93 5.47 4.87 -9.70
C TYR A 93 5.07 3.43 -10.04
N PHE A 94 4.03 2.93 -9.40
CA PHE A 94 3.55 1.56 -9.59
C PHE A 94 2.24 1.52 -10.39
N ALA A 95 2.37 1.17 -11.67
CA ALA A 95 1.25 0.96 -12.59
C ALA A 95 1.17 -0.52 -13.00
N PRO A 96 0.26 -1.32 -12.41
CA PRO A 96 0.16 -2.76 -12.72
C PRO A 96 -0.18 -3.09 -14.19
N PHE A 97 -0.68 -2.12 -14.95
CA PHE A 97 -1.01 -2.26 -16.36
C PHE A 97 0.15 -1.91 -17.30
N ASP A 98 1.23 -1.30 -16.80
CA ASP A 98 2.40 -0.95 -17.59
C ASP A 98 3.27 -2.19 -17.83
N THR A 99 3.25 -2.67 -19.07
CA THR A 99 4.05 -3.83 -19.51
C THR A 99 5.42 -3.45 -20.05
N ASP A 100 5.65 -2.17 -20.34
CA ASP A 100 6.93 -1.68 -20.89
C ASP A 100 7.93 -1.44 -19.75
N TYR A 101 7.45 -0.99 -18.60
CA TYR A 101 8.25 -0.77 -17.37
C TYR A 101 7.62 -1.45 -16.14
N PRO A 102 7.49 -2.79 -16.13
CA PRO A 102 6.83 -3.48 -15.03
C PRO A 102 7.69 -3.45 -13.76
N LEU A 103 7.07 -3.10 -12.63
CA LEU A 103 7.68 -3.27 -11.32
C LEU A 103 7.32 -4.62 -10.72
N GLY A 104 8.35 -5.41 -10.40
CA GLY A 104 8.20 -6.66 -9.66
C GLY A 104 7.81 -6.38 -8.21
N PHE A 105 6.70 -6.98 -7.77
CA PHE A 105 6.28 -6.93 -6.37
C PHE A 105 5.91 -8.33 -5.90
N ASN A 106 6.73 -8.87 -5.00
CA ASN A 106 6.46 -10.16 -4.36
C ASN A 106 6.02 -9.93 -2.91
N VAL A 107 4.72 -10.10 -2.64
CA VAL A 107 4.14 -9.99 -1.30
C VAL A 107 4.77 -10.96 -0.29
N MET A 108 5.39 -12.04 -0.76
CA MET A 108 5.99 -13.08 0.08
C MET A 108 7.51 -12.89 0.29
N GLU A 109 8.11 -11.84 -0.28
CA GLU A 109 9.54 -11.59 -0.17
C GLU A 109 9.95 -11.07 1.22
N ASP A 110 11.01 -11.65 1.77
CA ASP A 110 11.66 -11.25 3.03
C ASP A 110 10.71 -11.03 4.23
N VAL A 111 9.69 -11.88 4.33
CA VAL A 111 8.72 -11.80 5.43
C VAL A 111 9.30 -12.44 6.68
N GLY A 112 9.64 -11.61 7.66
CA GLY A 112 10.03 -12.05 9.01
C GLY A 112 9.03 -13.03 9.62
N TYR A 113 9.52 -14.00 10.38
CA TYR A 113 8.73 -15.12 10.91
C TYR A 113 7.45 -14.65 11.64
N ASP A 114 7.57 -13.59 12.44
CA ASP A 114 6.50 -12.95 13.20
C ASP A 114 5.40 -12.33 12.34
N LYS A 115 5.70 -11.98 11.08
CA LYS A 115 4.77 -11.32 10.15
C LYS A 115 4.15 -12.27 9.15
N ARG A 116 4.61 -13.52 9.04
CA ARG A 116 4.11 -14.51 8.06
C ARG A 116 2.59 -14.68 8.14
N HIS A 117 2.04 -14.83 9.35
CA HIS A 117 0.59 -14.96 9.53
C HIS A 117 -0.19 -13.71 9.08
N LEU A 118 0.37 -12.51 9.26
CA LEU A 118 -0.25 -11.27 8.79
C LEU A 118 -0.29 -11.22 7.26
N VAL A 119 0.82 -11.59 6.61
CA VAL A 119 0.90 -11.64 5.14
C VAL A 119 -0.08 -12.67 4.58
N VAL A 120 -0.12 -13.88 5.14
CA VAL A 120 -1.07 -14.92 4.72
C VAL A 120 -2.51 -14.46 4.96
N SER A 121 -2.83 -13.91 6.13
CA SER A 121 -4.17 -13.39 6.41
C SER A 121 -4.60 -12.29 5.43
N GLY A 122 -3.69 -11.38 5.10
CA GLY A 122 -3.92 -10.32 4.11
C GLY A 122 -4.17 -10.88 2.71
N LEU A 123 -3.33 -11.81 2.25
CA LEU A 123 -3.49 -12.49 0.96
C LEU A 123 -4.81 -13.26 0.90
N MET A 124 -5.12 -14.05 1.92
CA MET A 124 -6.38 -14.81 1.99
C MET A 124 -7.59 -13.87 1.97
N GLY A 125 -7.53 -12.75 2.70
CA GLY A 125 -8.56 -11.73 2.69
C GLY A 125 -8.76 -11.08 1.31
N ALA A 126 -7.67 -10.77 0.61
CA ALA A 126 -7.72 -10.23 -0.75
C ALA A 126 -8.34 -11.23 -1.74
N LEU A 127 -7.87 -12.47 -1.76
CA LEU A 127 -8.35 -13.51 -2.67
C LEU A 127 -9.82 -13.86 -2.42
N LYS A 128 -10.24 -13.92 -1.14
CA LYS A 128 -11.65 -14.15 -0.76
C LYS A 128 -12.58 -13.04 -1.24
N ARG A 129 -12.12 -11.78 -1.23
CA ARG A 129 -12.90 -10.63 -1.76
C ARG A 129 -13.03 -10.67 -3.28
N ILE A 130 -12.05 -11.23 -3.98
CA ILE A 130 -12.09 -11.37 -5.45
C ILE A 130 -13.04 -12.50 -5.86
N TRP A 131 -13.02 -13.64 -5.15
CA TRP A 131 -13.79 -14.84 -5.50
C TRP A 131 -14.82 -15.23 -4.45
N VAL A 132 -15.70 -14.29 -4.09
CA VAL A 132 -16.70 -14.49 -3.03
C VAL A 132 -17.56 -15.74 -3.27
N ASP A 133 -17.97 -16.01 -4.52
CA ASP A 133 -18.90 -17.09 -4.87
C ASP A 133 -18.24 -18.45 -5.15
N ALA A 134 -16.91 -18.50 -5.24
CA ALA A 134 -16.15 -19.72 -5.55
C ALA A 134 -15.29 -20.20 -4.35
N TRP A 135 -15.53 -19.65 -3.16
CA TRP A 135 -14.69 -19.89 -1.99
C TRP A 135 -15.25 -21.01 -1.10
N SER A 136 -14.44 -22.02 -0.80
CA SER A 136 -14.81 -23.11 0.13
C SER A 136 -13.84 -23.21 1.30
N ALA A 137 -14.34 -23.67 2.46
CA ALA A 137 -13.50 -23.87 3.65
C ALA A 137 -12.30 -24.81 3.38
N ARG A 138 -12.48 -25.80 2.51
CA ARG A 138 -11.39 -26.72 2.11
C ARG A 138 -10.33 -26.01 1.28
N MET A 139 -10.74 -25.21 0.29
CA MET A 139 -9.82 -24.43 -0.53
C MET A 139 -9.04 -23.42 0.32
N GLU A 140 -9.73 -22.75 1.24
CA GLU A 140 -9.13 -21.82 2.20
C GLU A 140 -8.03 -22.49 3.02
N TYR A 141 -8.33 -23.65 3.62
CA TYR A 141 -7.37 -24.42 4.39
C TYR A 141 -6.16 -24.88 3.56
N ILE A 142 -6.37 -25.40 2.34
CA ILE A 142 -5.28 -25.85 1.46
C ILE A 142 -4.38 -24.69 1.06
N LEU A 143 -4.98 -23.57 0.64
CA LEU A 143 -4.24 -22.40 0.18
C LEU A 143 -3.46 -21.75 1.33
N GLN A 144 -4.08 -21.62 2.51
CA GLN A 144 -3.42 -21.07 3.69
C GLN A 144 -2.14 -21.85 4.06
N ASN A 145 -2.23 -23.19 4.15
CA ASN A 145 -1.06 -24.01 4.47
C ASN A 145 -0.02 -23.99 3.34
N THR A 146 -0.47 -23.91 2.09
CA THR A 146 0.43 -23.76 0.93
C THR A 146 1.23 -22.45 1.00
N LEU A 147 0.57 -21.33 1.31
CA LEU A 147 1.23 -20.04 1.44
C LEU A 147 2.18 -20.00 2.65
N LEU A 148 1.79 -20.58 3.79
CA LEU A 148 2.67 -20.70 4.95
C LEU A 148 3.93 -21.51 4.63
N ALA A 149 3.78 -22.64 3.94
CA ALA A 149 4.91 -23.47 3.51
C ALA A 149 5.83 -22.71 2.55
N LEU A 150 5.26 -21.97 1.59
CA LEU A 150 6.05 -21.20 0.63
C LEU A 150 6.79 -20.04 1.28
N LEU A 151 6.25 -19.39 2.32
CA LEU A 151 6.96 -18.34 3.07
C LEU A 151 8.21 -18.84 3.81
N GLU A 152 8.35 -20.15 4.01
CA GLU A 152 9.57 -20.78 4.52
C GLU A 152 10.56 -21.13 3.41
N TYR A 153 10.08 -21.22 2.17
CA TYR A 153 10.90 -21.57 1.03
C TYR A 153 11.59 -20.32 0.46
N PRO A 154 12.93 -20.25 0.45
CA PRO A 154 13.65 -19.07 -0.01
C PRO A 154 13.32 -18.71 -1.46
N GLY A 155 13.05 -17.42 -1.71
CA GLY A 155 12.76 -16.90 -3.05
C GLY A 155 11.41 -17.36 -3.64
N SER A 156 10.49 -17.85 -2.82
CA SER A 156 9.16 -18.24 -3.28
C SER A 156 8.32 -17.04 -3.73
N THR A 157 7.41 -17.31 -4.65
CA THR A 157 6.48 -16.35 -5.24
C THR A 157 5.07 -16.94 -5.28
N LEU A 158 4.04 -16.11 -5.50
CA LEU A 158 2.66 -16.59 -5.59
C LEU A 158 2.47 -17.62 -6.74
N LEU A 159 3.34 -17.57 -7.76
CA LEU A 159 3.33 -18.54 -8.86
C LEU A 159 3.70 -19.96 -8.39
N ASP A 160 4.46 -20.08 -7.30
CA ASP A 160 4.87 -21.36 -6.74
C ASP A 160 3.72 -22.11 -6.04
N VAL A 161 2.58 -21.47 -5.78
CA VAL A 161 1.36 -22.14 -5.28
C VAL A 161 0.96 -23.26 -6.22
N ASN A 162 0.91 -22.98 -7.53
CA ASN A 162 0.57 -23.99 -8.53
C ASN A 162 1.61 -25.12 -8.56
N ARG A 163 2.90 -24.79 -8.42
CA ARG A 163 3.99 -25.78 -8.38
C ARG A 163 3.90 -26.66 -7.14
N MET A 164 3.59 -26.09 -5.98
CA MET A 164 3.40 -26.83 -4.73
C MET A 164 2.26 -27.85 -4.84
N LEU A 165 1.16 -27.47 -5.50
CA LEU A 165 0.00 -28.35 -5.67
C LEU A 165 0.21 -29.43 -6.74
N THR A 166 0.86 -29.10 -7.86
CA THR A 166 0.93 -29.99 -9.04
C THR A 166 2.25 -30.74 -9.20
N ASN A 167 3.38 -30.18 -8.77
CA ASN A 167 4.71 -30.76 -8.96
C ASN A 167 5.21 -31.45 -7.68
N LYS A 168 5.22 -32.79 -7.71
CA LYS A 168 5.65 -33.62 -6.57
C LYS A 168 7.10 -33.36 -6.17
N THR A 169 8.01 -33.21 -7.13
CA THR A 169 9.44 -32.98 -6.87
C THR A 169 9.67 -31.64 -6.18
N PHE A 170 9.02 -30.58 -6.68
CA PHE A 170 9.09 -29.26 -6.05
C PHE A 170 8.50 -29.28 -4.64
N ARG A 171 7.34 -29.92 -4.46
CA ARG A 171 6.70 -30.04 -3.15
C ARG A 171 7.59 -30.76 -2.14
N THR A 172 8.23 -31.87 -2.51
CA THR A 172 9.17 -32.57 -1.61
C THR A 172 10.34 -31.66 -1.21
N ALA A 173 10.95 -30.96 -2.17
CA ALA A 173 12.04 -30.03 -1.89
C ALA A 173 11.62 -28.84 -1.00
N ALA A 174 10.38 -28.34 -1.16
CA ALA A 174 9.83 -27.29 -0.32
C ALA A 174 9.60 -27.78 1.12
N ILE A 175 8.98 -28.95 1.30
CA ILE A 175 8.70 -29.54 2.62
C ILE A 175 9.97 -29.76 3.44
N GLU A 176 11.09 -30.14 2.79
CA GLU A 176 12.38 -30.30 3.47
C GLU A 176 12.93 -29.00 4.10
N LYS A 177 12.43 -27.84 3.66
CA LYS A 177 12.85 -26.52 4.16
C LYS A 177 11.90 -25.95 5.23
N ILE A 178 10.74 -26.57 5.44
CA ILE A 178 9.74 -26.11 6.42
C ILE A 178 10.25 -26.41 7.83
N THR A 179 10.26 -25.39 8.68
CA THR A 179 10.63 -25.51 10.09
C THR A 179 9.43 -25.51 11.02
N ASP A 180 8.30 -24.95 10.61
CA ASP A 180 7.06 -24.93 11.40
C ASP A 180 6.40 -26.32 11.45
N PRO A 181 6.27 -26.94 12.64
CA PRO A 181 5.64 -28.24 12.79
C PRO A 181 4.13 -28.24 12.51
N VAL A 182 3.47 -27.09 12.47
CA VAL A 182 2.03 -26.97 12.18
C VAL A 182 1.75 -27.12 10.67
N VAL A 183 2.72 -26.78 9.83
CA VAL A 183 2.59 -26.73 8.36
C VAL A 183 3.18 -27.97 7.69
N ARG A 184 4.05 -28.70 8.38
CA ARG A 184 4.73 -29.91 7.90
C ARG A 184 3.79 -31.13 7.81
#